data_AF-A0A932EZX9-F1
#
_entry.id   AF-A0A932EZX9-F1
#
_cell.length_a   1.000
_cell.length_b   1.000
_cell.length_c   1.000
_cell.angle_alpha   90.00
_cell.angle_beta   90.00
_cell.angle_gamma   90.00
#
_symmetry.space_group_name_H-M   'P 1'
#
loop_
_entity.id
_entity.type
_entity.pdbx_description
1 polymer ?
#
loop_
_entity_poly.entity_id
_entity_poly.type
_entity_poly.pdbx_seq_one_letter_code
_entity_poly.pdbx_strand_id
1 'polypeptide(L)' 'MRERNSSAARSVEAAVRRTIDLLSEFSGSGRLLTQRRNVRVMPLARYPYLIFYTVSADELLILHIRHGARAPVAPNDL' A
#
# COMPACT_ATOMS: atom_id res chain seq x y z
N MET A 1 -13.45 15.16 15.27
CA MET A 1 -12.05 15.25 15.74
C MET A 1 -11.50 13.83 15.95
N ARG A 2 -10.90 13.20 14.93
CA ARG A 2 -10.38 11.79 14.98
C ARG A 2 -8.86 11.72 15.18
N GLU A 3 -8.27 12.77 15.73
CA GLU A 3 -6.84 13.06 15.60
C GLU A 3 -5.99 12.56 16.78
N ARG A 4 -6.55 11.79 17.73
CA ARG A 4 -5.86 11.50 19.01
C ARG A 4 -6.01 10.07 19.52
N ASN A 5 -5.95 9.07 18.64
CA ASN A 5 -5.76 7.68 19.08
C ASN A 5 -4.39 7.16 18.63
N SER A 6 -3.37 7.43 19.45
CA SER A 6 -1.99 6.98 19.22
C SER A 6 -1.86 5.46 19.16
N SER A 7 -2.75 4.73 19.85
CA SER A 7 -2.80 3.27 19.76
C SER A 7 -3.24 2.83 18.37
N ALA A 8 -4.32 3.41 17.84
CA ALA A 8 -4.79 3.09 16.48
C ALA A 8 -3.76 3.45 15.41
N ALA A 9 -3.06 4.59 15.56
CA ALA A 9 -1.98 4.98 14.66
C ALA A 9 -0.82 3.98 14.65
N ARG A 10 -0.38 3.53 15.84
CA ARG A 10 0.66 2.49 15.98
C ARG A 10 0.27 1.16 15.34
N SER A 11 -1.00 0.75 15.46
CA SER A 11 -1.47 -0.49 14.82
C SER A 11 -1.46 -0.39 13.30
N VAL A 12 -1.79 0.77 12.72
CA VAL A 12 -1.67 1.02 11.28
C VAL A 12 -0.21 0.97 10.86
N GLU A 13 0.69 1.65 11.58
CA GLU A 13 2.13 1.63 11.28
C GLU A 13 2.70 0.20 11.31
N ALA A 14 2.38 -0.58 12.34
CA ALA A 14 2.83 -1.97 12.46
C ALA A 14 2.32 -2.83 11.30
N ALA A 15 1.07 -2.61 10.86
CA ALA A 15 0.52 -3.31 9.71
C ALA A 15 1.22 -2.91 8.40
N VAL A 16 1.50 -1.62 8.21
CA VAL A 16 2.28 -1.12 7.06
C VAL A 16 3.65 -1.78 7.02
N ARG A 17 4.40 -1.76 8.13
CA ARG A 17 5.74 -2.36 8.22
C ARG A 17 5.73 -3.84 7.86
N ARG A 18 4.83 -4.61 8.48
CA ARG A 18 4.69 -6.05 8.20
C ARG A 18 4.35 -6.34 6.74
N THR A 19 3.52 -5.51 6.10
CA THR A 19 3.24 -5.65 4.68
C THR A 19 4.46 -5.30 3.81
N ILE A 20 5.23 -4.28 4.17
CA ILE A 20 6.48 -3.95 3.46
C ILE A 20 7.49 -5.09 3.58
N ASP A 21 7.67 -5.68 4.76
CA ASP A 21 8.56 -6.83 4.95
C ASP A 21 8.17 -8.00 4.04
N LEU A 22 6.86 -8.30 3.95
CA LEU A 22 6.35 -9.31 3.02
C LEU A 22 6.59 -8.94 1.55
N LEU A 23 6.48 -7.66 1.20
CA LEU A 23 6.73 -7.18 -0.15
C LEU A 23 8.22 -7.23 -0.53
N SER A 24 9.13 -7.11 0.43
CA SER A 24 10.56 -7.30 0.20
C SER A 24 10.89 -8.76 -0.15
N GLU A 25 10.17 -9.72 0.42
CA GLU A 25 10.31 -11.15 0.08
C GLU A 25 9.56 -11.53 -1.21
N PHE A 26 8.36 -10.98 -1.39
CA PHE A 26 7.45 -11.32 -2.48
C PHE A 26 6.97 -10.08 -3.23
N SER A 27 7.91 -9.42 -3.90
CA SER A 27 7.67 -8.15 -4.61
C SER A 27 6.57 -8.22 -5.68
N GLY A 28 6.31 -9.40 -6.24
CA GLY A 28 5.24 -9.65 -7.20
C GLY A 28 3.81 -9.71 -6.65
N SER A 29 3.63 -9.68 -5.32
CA SER A 29 2.33 -9.99 -4.67
C SER A 29 1.24 -8.94 -4.88
N GLY A 30 1.59 -7.70 -5.18
CA GLY A 30 0.65 -6.62 -5.44
C GLY A 30 0.06 -6.67 -6.84
N ARG A 31 -1.17 -6.15 -7.00
CA ARG A 31 -1.86 -6.05 -8.29
C ARG A 31 -1.18 -5.01 -9.16
N LEU A 32 -0.78 -5.39 -10.38
CA LEU A 32 -0.23 -4.45 -11.37
C LEU A 32 -1.33 -3.56 -11.93
N LEU A 33 -1.11 -2.25 -11.92
CA LEU A 33 -2.08 -1.29 -12.46
C LEU A 33 -2.03 -1.26 -13.99
N THR A 34 -3.19 -1.24 -14.63
CA THR A 34 -3.33 -1.22 -16.09
C THR A 34 -2.86 0.12 -16.69
N GLN A 35 -3.18 1.24 -16.04
CA GLN A 35 -2.89 2.60 -16.54
C GLN A 35 -1.49 3.10 -16.17
N ARG A 36 -0.80 2.44 -15.24
CA ARG A 36 0.52 2.87 -14.75
C ARG A 36 1.53 1.74 -14.82
N ARG A 37 2.38 1.80 -15.85
CA ARG A 37 3.44 0.82 -16.08
C ARG A 37 4.28 0.63 -14.82
N ASN A 38 4.51 -0.63 -14.47
CA ASN A 38 5.31 -1.08 -13.32
C ASN A 38 4.83 -0.66 -11.93
N VAL A 39 3.68 0.01 -11.82
CA VAL A 39 3.09 0.34 -10.52
C VAL A 39 2.22 -0.82 -10.06
N ARG A 40 2.49 -1.29 -8.85
CA ARG A 40 1.70 -2.29 -8.16
C ARG A 40 0.99 -1.66 -6.97
N VAL A 41 -0.16 -2.23 -6.61
CA VAL A 41 -0.89 -1.86 -5.40
C VAL A 41 -1.08 -3.07 -4.49
N MET A 42 -0.80 -2.88 -3.21
CA MET A 42 -1.04 -3.85 -2.14
C MET A 42 -2.03 -3.27 -1.12
N PRO A 43 -3.23 -3.83 -0.95
CA PRO A 43 -4.15 -3.40 0.09
C PRO A 43 -3.70 -3.88 1.48
N LEU A 44 -3.84 -3.03 2.49
CA LEU A 44 -3.72 -3.47 3.89
C LEU A 44 -5.01 -4.19 4.30
N ALA A 45 -4.97 -5.50 4.52
CA ALA A 45 -6.19 -6.30 4.77
C ALA A 45 -7.13 -5.77 5.87
N ARG A 46 -6.59 -5.16 6.94
CA ARG A 46 -7.37 -4.65 8.09
C ARG A 46 -7.69 -3.16 8.06
N TYR A 47 -7.11 -2.43 7.12
CA TYR A 47 -7.22 -0.97 7.10
C TYR A 47 -7.51 -0.48 5.69
N PRO A 48 -8.28 0.60 5.53
CA PRO A 48 -8.61 1.13 4.21
C PRO A 48 -7.42 1.88 3.58
N TYR A 49 -6.20 1.37 3.71
CA TYR A 49 -4.99 1.90 3.10
C TYR A 49 -4.49 1.00 1.97
N LEU A 50 -3.90 1.64 0.97
CA LEU A 50 -3.35 1.05 -0.22
C LEU A 50 -1.89 1.49 -0.33
N ILE A 51 -0.97 0.53 -0.42
CA ILE A 51 0.46 0.76 -0.67
C ILE A 51 0.70 0.68 -2.17
N PHE A 52 1.19 1.77 -2.76
CA PHE A 52 1.61 1.82 -4.15
C PHE A 52 3.13 1.72 -4.20
N TYR A 53 3.62 0.84 -5.06
CA TYR A 53 5.05 0.59 -5.16
C TYR A 53 5.45 0.16 -6.56
N THR A 54 6.73 0.31 -6.87
CA THR A 54 7.35 -0.23 -8.08
C THR A 54 8.40 -1.26 -7.69
N VAL A 55 8.66 -2.20 -8.58
CA VAL A 55 9.72 -3.22 -8.41
C VAL A 55 10.73 -3.01 -9.51
N SER A 56 12.00 -2.80 -9.14
CA SER A 56 13.15 -2.86 -10.05
C SER A 56 13.93 -4.16 -9.80
N ALA A 57 15.08 -4.33 -10.44
CA ALA A 57 15.90 -5.53 -10.28
C ALA A 57 16.41 -5.72 -8.84
N ASP A 58 16.66 -4.60 -8.14
CA ASP A 58 17.45 -4.61 -6.90
C ASP A 58 16.65 -4.04 -5.70
N GLU A 59 15.55 -3.34 -5.97
CA GLU A 59 14.81 -2.61 -4.96
C GLU A 59 13.30 -2.58 -5.19
N LEU A 60 12.59 -2.35 -4.08
CA LEU A 60 11.17 -2.05 -4.06
C LEU A 60 10.99 -0.62 -3.57
N LEU A 61 10.45 0.24 -4.43
CA LEU A 61 10.24 1.64 -4.11
C LEU A 61 8.77 1.87 -3.75
N ILE A 62 8.51 2.25 -2.50
CA ILE A 62 7.19 2.70 -2.05
C ILE A 62 6.94 4.11 -2.60
N LEU A 63 5.95 4.25 -3.47
CA LEU A 63 5.58 5.53 -4.08
C LEU A 63 4.70 6.37 -3.15
N HIS A 64 3.66 5.75 -2.58
CA HIS A 64 2.77 6.39 -1.61
C HIS A 64 1.88 5.36 -0.91
N ILE A 65 1.47 5.70 0.31
CA ILE A 65 0.47 4.96 1.08
C ILE A 65 -0.74 5.88 1.24
N ARG A 66 -1.88 5.49 0.65
CA ARG A 66 -3.09 6.33 0.65
C ARG A 66 -4.29 5.62 1.25
N HIS A 67 -5.20 6.38 1.84
CA HIS A 67 -6.46 5.87 2.36
C HIS A 67 -7.46 5.66 1.21
N GLY A 68 -7.63 4.42 0.75
CA GLY A 68 -8.47 4.05 -0.40
C GLY A 68 -9.93 4.48 -0.29
N ALA A 69 -10.51 4.51 0.92
CA ALA A 69 -11.89 5.00 1.07
C ALA A 69 -12.04 6.54 1.05
N ARG A 70 -10.94 7.31 1.24
CA ARG A 70 -10.96 8.78 1.17
C ARG A 70 -10.50 9.31 -0.19
N ALA A 71 -9.71 8.52 -0.90
CA ALA A 71 -9.26 8.78 -2.25
C ALA A 71 -9.51 7.52 -3.09
N PRO A 72 -10.76 7.33 -3.56
CA PRO A 72 -11.14 6.16 -4.35
C PRO A 72 -10.22 6.01 -5.55
N VAL A 73 -9.80 4.78 -5.81
CA VAL A 73 -9.13 4.42 -7.06
C VAL A 73 -10.24 4.09 -8.05
N ALA A 74 -10.21 4.67 -9.25
CA ALA A 74 -11.21 4.30 -10.25
C ALA A 74 -11.07 2.80 -10.55
N PRO A 75 -12.18 2.06 -10.77
CA PRO A 75 -12.10 0.62 -11.07
C PRO A 75 -11.19 0.30 -12.26
N ASN A 76 -11.12 1.22 -13.23
CA ASN A 76 -10.28 1.10 -14.42
C ASN A 76 -8.78 1.37 -14.16
N ASP A 77 -8.43 1.95 -13.01
CA ASP A 77 -7.06 2.22 -12.61
C ASP A 77 -6.45 1.07 -11.80
N LEU A 78 -7.26 0.09 -11.38
CA LEU A 78 -6.83 -1.09 -10.64
C LEU A 78 -6.45 -2.24 -11.56
#